data_AF-A0A1B8E601-F1
#
_entry.id   AF-A0A1B8E601-F1
#
_cell.length_a   1.000
_cell.length_b   1.000
_cell.length_c   1.000
_cell.angle_alpha   90.00
_cell.angle_beta   90.00
_cell.angle_gamma   90.00
#
_symmetry.space_group_name_H-M   'P 1'
#
loop_
_entity.id
_entity.type
_entity.pdbx_description
1 polymer ?
#
loop_
_entity_poly.entity_id
_entity_poly.type
_entity_poly.pdbx_seq_one_letter_code
_entity_poly.pdbx_strand_id
1 'polypeptide(L)'
;MASLSRVRPLVTGHSIRRSYQSRALLCTPTLSTHPKIRHLHPPKSLVLPPTHRSSTSTPPPPPSTSPPTLPPDPETPPDEVAQNIQADLRCLNHTKWGWVIYRTTYASDAAWARFQKIITDRSRDDMAERNFPPDLVANHEWTFVSDRASFDGASPDQLRRHFHAWRADAVKTEQPHATVFPGEERDPTPTRAQRYAFFIQVDEEALRSVVDGDPAARFGEGWVNIVRCEEVQDLDMEWRESIREDVEALDGDEGWMRIAEHLVGPDFYDALGSLPQNWYPFYRMPPGVLDW
;
A
#
# COMPACT_ATOMS: atom_id res chain seq x y z
N MET A 1 25.10 45.40 29.63
CA MET A 1 23.63 45.55 29.52
C MET A 1 23.13 44.44 28.60
N ALA A 2 22.32 43.53 29.13
CA ALA A 2 21.82 42.35 28.44
C ALA A 2 20.70 42.73 27.46
N SER A 3 20.73 42.20 26.24
CA SER A 3 19.62 42.28 25.28
C SER A 3 18.82 40.98 25.36
N LEU A 4 17.58 41.09 25.81
CA LEU A 4 16.65 39.99 26.04
C LEU A 4 15.97 39.58 24.73
N SER A 5 16.18 38.33 24.36
CA SER A 5 15.47 37.57 23.34
C SER A 5 13.96 37.54 23.62
N ARG A 6 13.12 37.85 22.61
CA ARG A 6 11.69 37.54 22.64
C ARG A 6 11.43 36.24 21.89
N VAL A 7 11.25 35.18 22.66
CA VAL A 7 10.69 33.89 22.23
C VAL A 7 9.22 34.10 21.86
N ARG A 8 8.80 33.67 20.66
CA ARG A 8 7.39 33.49 20.32
C ARG A 8 6.98 32.04 20.64
N PRO A 9 5.80 31.80 21.23
CA PRO A 9 5.37 30.47 21.61
C PRO A 9 5.00 29.61 20.39
N LEU A 10 5.39 28.33 20.47
CA LEU A 10 4.93 27.25 19.60
C LEU A 10 3.40 27.13 19.69
N VAL A 11 2.73 27.33 18.56
CA VAL A 11 1.31 26.99 18.41
C VAL A 11 1.25 25.49 18.16
N THR A 12 0.59 24.81 19.09
CA THR A 12 0.26 23.37 19.07
C THR A 12 -0.48 23.02 17.79
N GLY A 13 0.15 22.21 16.95
CA GLY A 13 -0.43 21.65 15.74
C GLY A 13 -1.66 20.80 16.10
N HIS A 14 -2.81 21.20 15.57
CA HIS A 14 -3.99 20.36 15.55
C HIS A 14 -3.71 19.18 14.62
N SER A 15 -3.88 17.97 15.15
CA SER A 15 -3.91 16.73 14.39
C SER A 15 -5.05 16.79 13.37
N ILE A 16 -4.70 17.05 12.12
CA ILE A 16 -5.63 16.94 10.99
C ILE A 16 -5.75 15.46 10.66
N ARG A 17 -6.69 14.80 11.32
CA ARG A 17 -7.17 13.47 10.96
C ARG A 17 -7.99 13.63 9.66
N ARG A 18 -7.32 13.63 8.50
CA ARG A 18 -8.01 13.51 7.21
C ARG A 18 -8.41 12.04 7.04
N SER A 19 -9.68 11.75 7.26
CA SER A 19 -10.27 10.47 6.84
C SER A 19 -10.19 10.40 5.32
N TYR A 20 -9.21 9.66 4.80
CA TYR A 20 -9.25 9.25 3.40
C TYR A 20 -10.39 8.23 3.29
N GLN A 21 -11.49 8.62 2.66
CA GLN A 21 -12.57 7.68 2.37
C GLN A 21 -12.10 6.74 1.26
N SER A 22 -11.91 5.49 1.66
CA SER A 22 -11.74 4.29 0.87
C SER A 22 -12.41 4.37 -0.52
N ARG A 23 -11.61 4.38 -1.58
CA ARG A 23 -12.07 4.09 -2.94
C ARG A 23 -11.81 2.61 -3.21
N ALA A 24 -12.75 1.76 -2.80
CA ALA A 24 -12.90 0.45 -3.43
C ALA A 24 -13.32 0.70 -4.89
N LEU A 25 -12.36 0.67 -5.82
CA LEU A 25 -12.68 0.63 -7.24
C LEU A 25 -13.28 -0.74 -7.53
N LEU A 26 -14.60 -0.77 -7.74
CA LEU A 26 -15.24 -1.88 -8.43
C LEU A 26 -14.61 -1.96 -9.81
N CYS A 27 -13.79 -2.99 -10.04
CA CYS A 27 -13.39 -3.42 -11.37
C CYS A 27 -14.66 -3.86 -12.13
N THR A 28 -15.39 -2.91 -12.71
CA THR A 28 -16.51 -3.23 -13.59
C THR A 28 -15.99 -3.36 -15.01
N PRO A 29 -16.09 -4.54 -15.65
CA PRO A 29 -16.00 -4.61 -17.10
C PRO A 29 -17.23 -3.92 -17.68
N THR A 30 -17.05 -2.81 -18.40
CA THR A 30 -18.11 -2.17 -19.17
C THR A 30 -18.53 -3.07 -20.33
N LEU A 31 -19.45 -3.99 -20.06
CA LEU A 31 -20.22 -4.68 -21.09
C LEU A 31 -21.47 -3.87 -21.42
N SER A 32 -21.37 -3.10 -22.50
CA SER A 32 -22.51 -2.51 -23.18
C SER A 32 -23.46 -3.62 -23.63
N THR A 33 -24.59 -3.76 -22.92
CA THR A 33 -25.74 -4.52 -23.40
C THR A 33 -27.01 -3.74 -23.06
N HIS A 34 -27.70 -3.25 -24.09
CA HIS A 34 -29.07 -2.78 -23.97
C HIS A 34 -30.05 -3.97 -23.99
N PRO A 35 -30.96 -4.08 -23.01
CA PRO A 35 -32.21 -4.79 -23.23
C PRO A 35 -33.41 -3.82 -23.23
N LYS A 36 -34.23 -3.98 -24.26
CA LYS A 36 -35.53 -3.30 -24.42
C LYS A 36 -36.50 -3.69 -23.31
N ILE A 37 -37.11 -2.67 -22.71
CA ILE A 37 -38.29 -2.73 -21.86
C ILE A 37 -39.47 -3.38 -22.62
N ARG A 38 -40.14 -4.37 -22.00
CA ARG A 38 -41.56 -4.68 -22.26
C ARG A 38 -42.28 -5.17 -21.00
N HIS A 39 -43.21 -4.33 -20.57
CA HIS A 39 -44.57 -4.58 -20.03
C HIS A 39 -44.84 -5.57 -18.88
N LEU A 40 -45.42 -4.95 -17.83
CA LEU A 40 -46.21 -5.48 -16.70
C LEU A 40 -47.35 -6.43 -17.10
N HIS A 41 -47.69 -7.38 -16.20
CA HIS A 41 -49.05 -7.64 -15.65
C HIS A 41 -49.04 -8.77 -14.57
N PRO A 42 -50.09 -8.96 -13.74
CA PRO A 42 -50.05 -8.85 -12.27
C PRO A 42 -50.14 -10.20 -11.48
N PRO A 43 -50.04 -10.20 -10.12
CA PRO A 43 -50.06 -11.43 -9.33
C PRO A 43 -51.48 -11.95 -9.08
N LYS A 44 -51.64 -13.28 -9.14
CA LYS A 44 -52.85 -13.98 -8.70
C LYS A 44 -52.68 -14.50 -7.27
N SER A 45 -53.66 -14.16 -6.46
CA SER A 45 -53.91 -14.56 -5.07
C SER A 45 -54.52 -15.97 -4.98
N LEU A 46 -54.64 -16.45 -3.73
CA LEU A 46 -55.49 -17.54 -3.20
C LEU A 46 -54.80 -18.92 -3.17
N VAL A 47 -54.84 -19.77 -2.13
CA VAL A 47 -55.73 -19.88 -0.94
C VAL A 47 -55.18 -20.97 0.02
N LEU A 48 -55.31 -20.78 1.34
CA LEU A 48 -55.29 -21.84 2.40
C LEU A 48 -56.70 -22.48 2.47
N PRO A 49 -56.92 -23.77 2.80
CA PRO A 49 -57.07 -24.24 4.20
C PRO A 49 -56.94 -25.80 4.37
N PRO A 50 -57.53 -26.50 5.38
CA PRO A 50 -57.60 -26.30 6.83
C PRO A 50 -57.07 -27.50 7.67
N THR A 51 -57.01 -27.24 8.98
CA THR A 51 -56.84 -28.07 10.19
C THR A 51 -57.64 -29.39 10.31
N HIS A 52 -57.08 -30.41 10.98
CA HIS A 52 -57.71 -31.00 12.19
C HIS A 52 -56.83 -31.97 13.03
N ARG A 53 -56.94 -31.76 14.35
CA ARG A 53 -57.00 -32.71 15.50
C ARG A 53 -55.77 -33.43 16.09
N SER A 54 -55.65 -33.14 17.39
CA SER A 54 -54.88 -33.68 18.51
C SER A 54 -54.92 -35.20 18.71
N SER A 55 -53.84 -35.75 19.28
CA SER A 55 -53.89 -36.67 20.43
C SER A 55 -52.53 -36.75 21.17
N THR A 56 -52.66 -36.83 22.49
CA THR A 56 -51.69 -36.81 23.59
C THR A 56 -50.73 -38.01 23.66
N SER A 57 -49.46 -37.78 24.02
CA SER A 57 -48.63 -38.70 24.81
C SER A 57 -47.32 -38.04 25.28
N THR A 58 -47.18 -37.91 26.60
CA THR A 58 -45.98 -37.99 27.48
C THR A 58 -44.76 -37.07 27.23
N PRO A 59 -44.29 -36.31 28.25
CA PRO A 59 -43.14 -35.41 28.11
C PRO A 59 -41.80 -36.16 28.16
N PRO A 60 -40.80 -35.79 27.34
CA PRO A 60 -39.42 -36.27 27.49
C PRO A 60 -38.71 -35.56 28.67
N PRO A 61 -37.64 -36.16 29.23
CA PRO A 61 -36.87 -35.59 30.33
C PRO A 61 -36.19 -34.27 29.92
N PRO A 62 -35.87 -33.37 30.87
CA PRO A 62 -35.30 -32.07 30.57
C PRO A 62 -33.94 -32.24 29.86
N PRO A 63 -33.65 -31.45 28.82
CA PRO A 63 -32.34 -31.45 28.18
C PRO A 63 -31.29 -30.93 29.16
N SER A 64 -30.20 -31.68 29.33
CA SER A 64 -28.98 -31.20 29.98
C SER A 64 -28.58 -29.86 29.37
N THR A 65 -28.63 -28.82 30.18
CA THR A 65 -28.24 -27.47 29.79
C THR A 65 -26.72 -27.44 29.70
N SER A 66 -26.19 -27.70 28.51
CA SER A 66 -24.85 -27.24 28.16
C SER A 66 -24.83 -25.72 28.33
N PRO A 67 -23.77 -25.12 28.92
CA PRO A 67 -23.67 -23.69 29.01
C PRO A 67 -23.78 -23.08 27.59
N PRO A 68 -24.45 -21.94 27.43
CA PRO A 68 -24.55 -21.30 26.13
C PRO A 68 -23.14 -21.02 25.63
N THR A 69 -22.79 -21.65 24.51
CA THR A 69 -21.64 -21.26 23.70
C THR A 69 -21.79 -19.77 23.46
N LEU A 70 -20.89 -18.98 24.06
CA LEU A 70 -20.79 -17.56 23.77
C LEU A 70 -20.82 -17.40 22.24
N PRO A 71 -21.63 -16.49 21.68
CA PRO A 71 -21.52 -16.18 20.27
C PRO A 71 -20.05 -15.86 19.99
N PRO A 72 -19.49 -16.35 18.86
CA PRO A 72 -18.14 -15.94 18.47
C PRO A 72 -18.08 -14.42 18.56
N ASP A 73 -17.02 -13.92 19.20
CA ASP A 73 -16.69 -12.50 19.28
C ASP A 73 -16.97 -11.87 17.91
N PRO A 74 -17.70 -10.74 17.81
CA PRO A 74 -17.91 -10.09 16.52
C PRO A 74 -16.55 -9.97 15.84
N GLU A 75 -16.38 -10.68 14.72
CA GLU A 75 -15.13 -10.73 13.98
C GLU A 75 -14.65 -9.30 13.84
N THR A 76 -13.50 -8.98 14.45
CA THR A 76 -12.89 -7.67 14.33
C THR A 76 -12.87 -7.34 12.84
N PRO A 77 -13.44 -6.19 12.42
CA PRO A 77 -13.48 -5.87 11.00
C PRO A 77 -12.05 -5.95 10.45
N PRO A 78 -11.85 -6.58 9.29
CA PRO A 78 -10.51 -6.80 8.78
C PRO A 78 -9.80 -5.46 8.62
N ASP A 79 -8.51 -5.42 8.87
CA ASP A 79 -7.73 -4.19 8.74
C ASP A 79 -7.88 -3.59 7.32
N GLU A 80 -8.18 -2.29 7.24
CA GLU A 80 -8.49 -1.62 5.96
C GLU A 80 -7.32 -1.65 4.99
N VAL A 81 -6.10 -1.43 5.48
CA VAL A 81 -4.86 -1.47 4.67
C VAL A 81 -4.64 -2.88 4.13
N ALA A 82 -4.81 -3.90 4.98
CA ALA A 82 -4.72 -5.29 4.53
C ALA A 82 -5.75 -5.62 3.44
N GLN A 83 -6.99 -5.12 3.57
CA GLN A 83 -8.04 -5.31 2.57
C GLN A 83 -7.70 -4.62 1.25
N ASN A 84 -7.22 -3.38 1.29
CA ASN A 84 -6.89 -2.60 0.10
C ASN A 84 -5.72 -3.25 -0.67
N ILE A 85 -4.63 -3.59 0.03
CA ILE A 85 -3.50 -4.28 -0.60
C ILE A 85 -3.96 -5.61 -1.20
N GLN A 86 -4.78 -6.38 -0.49
CA GLN A 86 -5.30 -7.64 -1.02
C GLN A 86 -6.21 -7.43 -2.25
N ALA A 87 -7.02 -6.37 -2.28
CA ALA A 87 -7.85 -6.01 -3.42
C ALA A 87 -7.01 -5.63 -4.63
N ASP A 88 -5.98 -4.82 -4.45
CA ASP A 88 -5.03 -4.44 -5.50
C ASP A 88 -4.32 -5.65 -6.08
N LEU A 89 -3.79 -6.53 -5.22
CA LEU A 89 -3.14 -7.77 -5.65
C LEU A 89 -4.09 -8.68 -6.44
N ARG A 90 -5.35 -8.83 -6.00
CA ARG A 90 -6.36 -9.61 -6.75
C ARG A 90 -6.69 -8.97 -8.09
N CYS A 91 -6.82 -7.64 -8.14
CA CYS A 91 -7.12 -6.90 -9.36
C CYS A 91 -6.02 -7.08 -10.41
N LEU A 92 -4.76 -6.96 -10.00
CA LEU A 92 -3.59 -7.12 -10.86
C LEU A 92 -3.24 -8.60 -11.12
N ASN A 93 -3.89 -9.53 -10.42
CA ASN A 93 -3.52 -10.94 -10.33
C ASN A 93 -2.06 -11.15 -9.92
N HIS A 94 -1.62 -10.35 -8.95
CA HIS A 94 -0.31 -10.40 -8.33
C HIS A 94 -0.33 -11.23 -7.05
N THR A 95 0.80 -11.85 -6.75
CA THR A 95 1.05 -12.62 -5.53
C THR A 95 1.97 -11.84 -4.62
N LYS A 96 3.19 -11.50 -5.06
CA LYS A 96 4.18 -10.77 -4.25
C LYS A 96 3.89 -9.27 -4.15
N TRP A 97 4.20 -8.70 -2.99
CA TRP A 97 4.15 -7.26 -2.74
C TRP A 97 5.27 -6.83 -1.79
N GLY A 98 5.46 -5.52 -1.67
CA GLY A 98 6.56 -4.90 -0.93
C GLY A 98 7.55 -4.17 -1.86
N TRP A 99 8.62 -3.64 -1.28
CA TRP A 99 9.59 -2.73 -1.90
C TRP A 99 10.84 -3.45 -2.38
N VAL A 100 11.44 -2.85 -3.40
CA VAL A 100 12.82 -3.10 -3.79
C VAL A 100 13.69 -2.05 -3.13
N ILE A 101 14.75 -2.48 -2.43
CA ILE A 101 15.59 -1.61 -1.61
C ILE A 101 17.03 -1.70 -2.10
N TYR A 102 17.54 -0.61 -2.65
CA TYR A 102 18.92 -0.49 -3.13
C TYR A 102 19.85 0.01 -2.06
N ARG A 103 20.91 -0.75 -1.81
CA ARG A 103 22.06 -0.30 -1.03
C ARG A 103 22.97 0.55 -1.93
N THR A 104 23.20 1.80 -1.55
CA THR A 104 24.16 2.67 -2.27
C THR A 104 25.33 3.15 -1.42
N THR A 105 25.46 2.64 -0.20
CA THR A 105 26.64 2.83 0.64
C THR A 105 27.21 1.50 1.09
N TYR A 106 28.54 1.40 1.08
CA TYR A 106 29.26 0.20 1.48
C TYR A 106 30.25 0.43 2.62
N ALA A 107 30.05 1.50 3.40
CA ALA A 107 30.90 1.87 4.52
C ALA A 107 30.86 0.85 5.68
N SER A 108 29.71 0.22 5.92
CA SER A 108 29.54 -0.77 7.00
C SER A 108 28.52 -1.86 6.64
N ASP A 109 28.98 -3.10 6.51
CA ASP A 109 28.11 -4.26 6.31
C ASP A 109 27.30 -4.59 7.58
N ALA A 110 27.85 -4.32 8.76
CA ALA A 110 27.16 -4.51 10.02
C ALA A 110 25.97 -3.53 10.17
N ALA A 111 26.16 -2.26 9.79
CA ALA A 111 25.07 -1.29 9.77
C ALA A 111 24.00 -1.69 8.74
N TRP A 112 24.40 -2.12 7.55
CA TRP A 112 23.48 -2.62 6.53
C TRP A 112 22.66 -3.83 7.00
N ALA A 113 23.30 -4.80 7.66
CA ALA A 113 22.59 -5.95 8.22
C ALA A 113 21.60 -5.54 9.33
N ARG A 114 21.97 -4.57 10.17
CA ARG A 114 21.08 -4.02 11.19
C ARG A 114 19.90 -3.28 10.57
N PHE A 115 20.11 -2.49 9.52
CA PHE A 115 19.04 -1.83 8.76
C PHE A 115 18.02 -2.84 8.21
N GLN A 116 18.49 -3.88 7.51
CA GLN A 116 17.60 -4.92 6.98
C GLN A 116 16.74 -5.56 8.07
N LYS A 117 17.36 -5.83 9.23
CA LYS A 117 16.66 -6.40 10.39
C LYS A 117 15.59 -5.44 10.90
N ILE A 118 15.91 -4.17 11.12
CA ILE A 118 14.97 -3.18 11.63
C ILE A 118 13.75 -3.06 10.72
N ILE A 119 13.96 -2.85 9.41
CA ILE A 119 12.88 -2.69 8.43
C ILE A 119 12.01 -3.95 8.34
N THR A 120 12.64 -5.13 8.37
CA THR A 120 11.90 -6.40 8.30
C THR A 120 11.10 -6.65 9.57
N ASP A 121 11.72 -6.53 10.74
CA ASP A 121 11.08 -6.81 12.03
C ASP A 121 9.91 -5.84 12.26
N ARG A 122 10.11 -4.53 12.07
CA ARG A 122 9.05 -3.53 12.27
C ARG A 122 7.84 -3.77 11.38
N SER A 123 8.07 -4.13 10.12
CA SER A 123 6.98 -4.42 9.19
C SER A 123 6.23 -5.70 9.57
N ARG A 124 6.94 -6.71 10.10
CA ARG A 124 6.33 -7.96 10.57
C ARG A 124 5.55 -7.74 11.86
N ASP A 125 6.08 -6.95 12.79
CA ASP A 125 5.44 -6.60 14.04
C ASP A 125 4.16 -5.79 13.78
N ASP A 126 4.21 -4.78 12.89
CA ASP A 126 3.03 -3.99 12.51
C ASP A 126 1.91 -4.86 11.92
N MET A 127 2.23 -5.71 10.93
CA MET A 127 1.27 -6.64 10.34
C MET A 127 0.69 -7.64 11.37
N ALA A 128 1.50 -8.07 12.34
CA ALA A 128 1.06 -8.97 13.39
C ALA A 128 0.14 -8.28 14.41
N GLU A 129 0.50 -7.05 14.85
CA GLU A 129 -0.31 -6.22 15.75
C GLU A 129 -1.70 -5.92 15.16
N ARG A 130 -1.79 -5.82 13.83
CA ARG A 130 -3.01 -5.50 13.07
C ARG A 130 -3.74 -6.73 12.52
N ASN A 131 -3.31 -7.93 12.88
CA ASN A 131 -3.91 -9.19 12.47
C ASN A 131 -4.05 -9.34 10.94
N PHE A 132 -3.01 -8.98 10.18
CA PHE A 132 -3.03 -9.14 8.72
C PHE A 132 -3.28 -10.61 8.33
N PRO A 133 -4.00 -10.86 7.21
CA PRO A 133 -4.24 -12.22 6.74
C PRO A 133 -2.93 -12.99 6.51
N PRO A 134 -2.80 -14.25 6.97
CA PRO A 134 -1.55 -15.01 6.87
C PRO A 134 -0.98 -15.09 5.46
N ASP A 135 -1.82 -15.28 4.44
CA ASP A 135 -1.39 -15.35 3.04
C ASP A 135 -0.83 -14.00 2.55
N LEU A 136 -1.43 -12.88 2.99
CA LEU A 136 -0.93 -11.55 2.64
C LEU A 136 0.44 -11.31 3.28
N VAL A 137 0.59 -11.69 4.55
CA VAL A 137 1.87 -11.65 5.26
C VAL A 137 2.91 -12.56 4.57
N ALA A 138 2.53 -13.78 4.16
CA ALA A 138 3.45 -14.71 3.50
C ALA A 138 3.98 -14.18 2.16
N ASN A 139 3.16 -13.41 1.46
CA ASN A 139 3.49 -12.83 0.16
C ASN A 139 4.27 -11.50 0.23
N HIS A 140 4.43 -10.93 1.42
CA HIS A 140 5.19 -9.70 1.65
C HIS A 140 6.71 -9.96 1.59
N GLU A 141 7.41 -9.24 0.71
CA GLU A 141 8.85 -9.41 0.47
C GLU A 141 9.58 -8.07 0.25
N TRP A 142 10.61 -7.85 1.07
CA TRP A 142 11.64 -6.83 0.84
C TRP A 142 12.76 -7.42 -0.03
N THR A 143 12.95 -6.87 -1.23
CA THR A 143 14.02 -7.29 -2.13
C THR A 143 15.21 -6.36 -1.97
N PHE A 144 16.20 -6.79 -1.20
CA PHE A 144 17.44 -6.04 -1.00
C PHE A 144 18.40 -6.27 -2.18
N VAL A 145 18.66 -5.20 -2.93
CA VAL A 145 19.58 -5.20 -4.06
C VAL A 145 20.91 -4.58 -3.61
N SER A 146 21.98 -5.37 -3.70
CA SER A 146 23.32 -4.96 -3.27
C SER A 146 24.39 -5.52 -4.19
N ASP A 147 25.01 -4.63 -4.96
CA ASP A 147 26.19 -4.88 -5.77
C ASP A 147 27.14 -3.67 -5.67
N ARG A 148 28.24 -3.84 -4.93
CA ARG A 148 29.20 -2.75 -4.65
C ARG A 148 29.77 -2.17 -5.94
N ALA A 149 30.01 -2.99 -6.96
CA ALA A 149 30.62 -2.53 -8.20
C ALA A 149 29.69 -1.59 -9.00
N SER A 150 28.38 -1.80 -8.89
CA SER A 150 27.39 -1.04 -9.65
C SER A 150 26.72 0.08 -8.86
N PHE A 151 26.62 -0.04 -7.53
CA PHE A 151 25.74 0.82 -6.73
C PHE A 151 26.42 1.69 -5.66
N ASP A 152 27.73 1.53 -5.42
CA ASP A 152 28.44 2.37 -4.44
C ASP A 152 28.43 3.85 -4.88
N GLY A 153 27.69 4.68 -4.14
CA GLY A 153 27.46 6.09 -4.49
C GLY A 153 26.57 6.32 -5.71
N ALA A 154 25.79 5.33 -6.16
CA ALA A 154 24.94 5.49 -7.34
C ALA A 154 23.83 6.55 -7.14
N SER A 155 23.58 7.35 -8.19
CA SER A 155 22.50 8.34 -8.22
C SER A 155 21.13 7.69 -8.46
N PRO A 156 20.02 8.36 -8.11
CA PRO A 156 18.68 7.89 -8.44
C PRO A 156 18.50 7.52 -9.93
N ASP A 157 19.08 8.30 -10.85
CA ASP A 157 19.01 8.02 -12.30
C ASP A 157 19.75 6.75 -12.72
N GLN A 158 20.90 6.46 -12.09
CA GLN A 158 21.62 5.21 -12.32
C GLN A 158 20.80 4.02 -11.83
N LEU A 159 20.17 4.15 -10.66
CA LEU A 159 19.32 3.13 -10.09
C LEU A 159 18.04 2.91 -10.91
N ARG A 160 17.38 3.98 -11.39
CA ARG A 160 16.20 3.88 -12.28
C ARG A 160 16.50 3.02 -13.49
N ARG A 161 17.63 3.25 -14.18
CA ARG A 161 18.04 2.43 -15.34
C ARG A 161 18.17 0.95 -14.99
N HIS A 162 18.81 0.63 -13.86
CA HIS A 162 18.91 -0.75 -13.41
C HIS A 162 17.53 -1.32 -13.04
N PHE A 163 16.71 -0.55 -12.34
CA PHE A 163 15.38 -0.95 -11.91
C PHE A 163 14.46 -1.25 -13.11
N HIS A 164 14.52 -0.48 -14.19
CA HIS A 164 13.80 -0.77 -15.43
C HIS A 164 14.23 -2.09 -16.08
N ALA A 165 15.52 -2.42 -16.03
CA ALA A 165 15.99 -3.72 -16.51
C ALA A 165 15.51 -4.85 -15.59
N TRP A 166 15.66 -4.67 -14.27
CA TRP A 166 15.22 -5.63 -13.27
C TRP A 166 13.71 -5.90 -13.34
N ARG A 167 12.86 -4.87 -13.46
CA ARG A 167 11.40 -5.02 -13.47
C ARG A 167 10.92 -5.90 -14.62
N ALA A 168 11.56 -5.80 -15.79
CA ALA A 168 11.18 -6.53 -17.00
C ALA A 168 11.30 -8.05 -16.83
N ASP A 169 12.21 -8.51 -15.96
CA ASP A 169 12.41 -9.91 -15.64
C ASP A 169 11.71 -10.32 -14.34
N ALA A 170 11.70 -9.42 -13.34
CA ALA A 170 11.05 -9.64 -12.05
C ALA A 170 9.54 -9.88 -12.20
N VAL A 171 8.84 -9.06 -13.00
CA VAL A 171 7.38 -9.23 -13.20
C VAL A 171 7.04 -10.61 -13.75
N LYS A 172 7.81 -11.13 -14.71
CA LYS A 172 7.58 -12.46 -15.31
C LYS A 172 7.77 -13.61 -14.31
N THR A 173 8.73 -13.45 -13.41
CA THR A 173 9.13 -14.50 -12.46
C THR A 173 8.32 -14.44 -11.17
N GLU A 174 8.02 -13.24 -10.69
CA GLU A 174 7.27 -12.99 -9.46
C GLU A 174 5.76 -13.01 -9.67
N GLN A 175 5.29 -12.62 -10.86
CA GLN A 175 3.86 -12.48 -11.19
C GLN A 175 3.49 -13.28 -12.45
N PRO A 176 3.67 -14.62 -12.46
CA PRO A 176 3.46 -15.44 -13.65
C PRO A 176 2.01 -15.43 -14.17
N HIS A 177 1.07 -14.95 -13.38
CA HIS A 177 -0.36 -14.89 -13.71
C HIS A 177 -0.88 -13.47 -13.93
N ALA A 178 -0.01 -12.47 -13.92
CA ALA A 178 -0.44 -11.08 -13.90
C ALA A 178 -1.35 -10.72 -15.08
N THR A 179 -2.35 -9.91 -14.80
CA THR A 179 -3.34 -9.49 -15.80
C THR A 179 -2.75 -8.38 -16.67
N VAL A 180 -2.85 -8.53 -18.00
CA VAL A 180 -2.57 -7.43 -18.94
C VAL A 180 -3.87 -6.68 -19.18
N PHE A 181 -3.90 -5.38 -18.88
CA PHE A 181 -5.10 -4.58 -19.10
C PHE A 181 -5.26 -4.20 -20.58
N PRO A 182 -6.51 -4.15 -21.10
CA PRO A 182 -6.77 -3.66 -22.44
C PRO A 182 -6.24 -2.22 -22.62
N GLY A 183 -5.46 -1.97 -23.68
CA GLY A 183 -4.81 -0.68 -23.93
C GLY A 183 -3.34 -0.59 -23.51
N GLU A 184 -2.85 -1.56 -22.72
CA GLU A 184 -1.42 -1.71 -22.36
C GLU A 184 -0.69 -2.67 -23.30
N GLU A 185 -1.24 -2.92 -24.49
CA GLU A 185 -0.67 -3.84 -25.49
C GLU A 185 0.73 -3.45 -25.98
N ARG A 186 1.11 -2.17 -25.79
CA ARG A 186 2.41 -1.63 -26.19
C ARG A 186 3.51 -1.83 -25.15
N ASP A 187 3.15 -1.99 -23.88
CA ASP A 187 4.02 -2.43 -22.79
C ASP A 187 3.21 -3.35 -21.86
N PRO A 188 3.19 -4.67 -22.12
CA PRO A 188 2.35 -5.63 -21.41
C PRO A 188 2.83 -5.94 -19.98
N THR A 189 3.74 -5.13 -19.42
CA THR A 189 4.16 -5.32 -18.04
C THR A 189 3.14 -4.67 -17.11
N PRO A 190 2.57 -5.39 -16.13
CA PRO A 190 1.72 -4.80 -15.09
C PRO A 190 2.58 -3.95 -14.14
N THR A 191 3.00 -2.80 -14.66
CA THR A 191 3.87 -1.79 -14.04
C THR A 191 3.17 -1.02 -12.93
N ARG A 192 1.84 -1.09 -12.88
CA ARG A 192 1.01 -0.31 -11.96
C ARG A 192 1.22 -0.67 -10.49
N ALA A 193 1.68 -1.88 -10.17
CA ALA A 193 1.95 -2.20 -8.77
C ALA A 193 3.12 -1.36 -8.24
N GLN A 194 2.97 -0.86 -7.02
CA GLN A 194 3.93 -0.04 -6.30
C GLN A 194 5.34 -0.66 -6.33
N ARG A 195 5.41 -1.99 -6.21
CA ARG A 195 6.66 -2.79 -6.27
C ARG A 195 7.45 -2.57 -7.57
N TYR A 196 6.77 -2.31 -8.68
CA TYR A 196 7.36 -2.14 -10.02
C TYR A 196 7.36 -0.69 -10.51
N ALA A 197 6.79 0.23 -9.73
CA ALA A 197 6.74 1.66 -10.00
C ALA A 197 7.70 2.48 -9.11
N PHE A 198 8.06 1.97 -7.93
CA PHE A 198 8.92 2.66 -6.97
C PHE A 198 10.01 1.74 -6.41
N PHE A 199 11.14 2.32 -5.99
CA PHE A 199 12.13 1.66 -5.15
C PHE A 199 12.58 2.57 -4.02
N ILE A 200 13.21 1.97 -3.01
CA ILE A 200 13.86 2.68 -1.91
C ILE A 200 15.36 2.70 -2.16
N GLN A 201 15.96 3.88 -2.10
CA GLN A 201 17.40 4.07 -2.07
C GLN A 201 17.88 4.31 -0.64
N VAL A 202 18.94 3.61 -0.24
CA VAL A 202 19.58 3.76 1.06
C VAL A 202 21.04 4.19 0.86
N ASP A 203 21.25 5.50 0.96
CA ASP A 203 22.58 6.12 1.02
C ASP A 203 23.17 6.10 2.45
N GLU A 204 24.34 6.69 2.63
CA GLU A 204 25.02 6.71 3.94
C GLU A 204 24.25 7.48 5.01
N GLU A 205 23.59 8.58 4.66
CA GLU A 205 22.82 9.39 5.60
C GLU A 205 21.55 8.63 6.01
N ALA A 206 20.89 7.98 5.03
CA ALA A 206 19.70 7.15 5.23
C ALA A 206 20.00 5.99 6.17
N LEU A 207 21.08 5.26 5.87
CA LEU A 207 21.50 4.09 6.63
C LEU A 207 21.77 4.46 8.09
N ARG A 208 22.53 5.53 8.33
CA ARG A 208 22.84 6.00 9.68
C ARG A 208 21.60 6.49 10.41
N SER A 209 20.71 7.23 9.73
CA SER A 209 19.49 7.76 10.35
C SER A 209 18.63 6.66 10.98
N VAL A 210 18.54 5.51 10.33
CA VAL A 210 17.77 4.35 10.80
C VAL A 210 18.55 3.54 11.84
N VAL A 211 19.85 3.29 11.61
CA VAL A 211 20.65 2.40 12.46
C VAL A 211 21.04 3.05 13.79
N ASP A 212 21.29 4.35 13.78
CA ASP A 212 21.72 5.11 14.96
C ASP A 212 20.54 5.67 15.75
N GLY A 213 19.30 5.55 15.23
CA GLY A 213 18.07 5.94 15.91
C GLY A 213 17.81 5.15 17.20
N ASP A 214 16.98 5.71 18.08
CA ASP A 214 16.60 5.06 19.33
C ASP A 214 15.80 3.77 19.06
N PRO A 215 16.30 2.58 19.45
CA PRO A 215 15.58 1.33 19.26
C PRO A 215 14.27 1.27 20.07
N ALA A 216 14.12 2.09 21.12
CA ALA A 216 12.89 2.15 21.91
C ALA A 216 11.81 3.06 21.29
N ALA A 217 12.16 3.89 20.30
CA ALA A 217 11.19 4.73 19.61
C ALA A 217 10.28 3.86 18.73
N ARG A 218 8.97 3.85 19.04
CA ARG A 218 7.96 3.01 18.36
C ARG A 218 7.96 3.18 16.84
N PHE A 219 8.19 4.41 16.35
CA PHE A 219 8.11 4.75 14.93
C PHE A 219 9.48 5.04 14.28
N GLY A 220 10.57 4.85 15.04
CA GLY A 220 11.90 5.32 14.62
C GLY A 220 11.98 6.83 14.42
N GLU A 221 13.19 7.30 14.19
CA GLU A 221 13.48 8.71 13.84
C GLU A 221 14.24 8.81 12.51
N GLY A 222 14.51 7.66 11.89
CA GLY A 222 15.22 7.58 10.62
C GLY A 222 14.31 7.88 9.43
N TRP A 223 14.94 7.95 8.26
CA TRP A 223 14.25 8.10 6.98
C TRP A 223 14.94 7.26 5.91
N VAL A 224 14.24 7.06 4.80
CA VAL A 224 14.79 6.49 3.56
C VAL A 224 14.37 7.33 2.35
N ASN A 225 15.06 7.16 1.22
CA ASN A 225 14.70 7.85 -0.01
C ASN A 225 13.79 6.95 -0.85
N ILE A 226 12.54 7.32 -1.08
CA ILE A 226 11.69 6.64 -2.06
C ILE A 226 11.81 7.33 -3.42
N VAL A 227 11.98 6.53 -4.47
CA VAL A 227 12.23 6.99 -5.84
C VAL A 227 11.14 6.46 -6.76
N ARG A 228 10.52 7.35 -7.53
CA ARG A 228 9.58 7.01 -8.60
C ARG A 228 10.34 6.67 -9.88
N CYS A 229 9.88 5.62 -10.56
CA CYS A 229 10.51 5.08 -11.75
C CYS A 229 9.66 5.17 -13.00
N GLU A 230 8.43 5.68 -12.94
CA GLU A 230 7.62 5.82 -14.15
C GLU A 230 8.18 6.87 -15.10
N GLU A 231 8.11 6.55 -16.39
CA GLU A 231 8.42 7.50 -17.43
C GLU A 231 7.25 8.48 -17.54
N VAL A 232 7.55 9.79 -17.56
CA VAL A 232 6.58 10.88 -17.76
C VAL A 232 5.75 10.72 -19.07
N GLN A 233 6.18 9.81 -19.96
CA GLN A 233 5.50 9.46 -21.20
C GLN A 233 4.22 8.63 -20.99
N ASP A 234 4.06 7.95 -19.85
CA ASP A 234 2.91 7.10 -19.52
C ASP A 234 1.75 7.88 -18.86
N LEU A 235 1.94 9.17 -18.59
CA LEU A 235 0.86 10.07 -18.18
C LEU A 235 0.06 10.47 -19.42
N ASP A 236 -1.23 10.13 -19.41
CA ASP A 236 -2.21 10.55 -20.42
C ASP A 236 -2.01 12.02 -20.82
N MET A 237 -1.88 12.24 -22.14
CA MET A 237 -1.57 13.54 -22.73
C MET A 237 -2.62 14.59 -22.37
N GLU A 238 -3.88 14.18 -22.21
CA GLU A 238 -5.00 15.05 -21.82
C GLU A 238 -4.87 15.51 -20.36
N TRP A 239 -4.44 14.64 -19.46
CA TRP A 239 -4.11 15.02 -18.08
C TRP A 239 -2.84 15.86 -17.97
N ARG A 240 -1.81 15.58 -18.77
CA ARG A 240 -0.60 16.43 -18.84
C ARG A 240 -0.91 17.87 -19.25
N GLU A 241 -1.92 18.10 -20.07
CA GLU A 241 -2.39 19.45 -20.41
C GLU A 241 -3.26 20.03 -19.28
N SER A 242 -4.13 19.24 -18.64
CA SER A 242 -4.93 19.71 -17.49
C SER A 242 -4.09 20.06 -16.25
N ILE A 243 -2.97 19.36 -16.05
CA ILE A 243 -1.98 19.67 -15.01
C ILE A 243 -1.17 20.89 -15.46
N ARG A 244 -0.79 21.01 -16.74
CA ARG A 244 -0.06 22.20 -17.24
C ARG A 244 -0.81 23.52 -17.06
N GLU A 245 -2.14 23.52 -17.15
CA GLU A 245 -2.92 24.75 -16.89
C GLU A 245 -2.95 25.16 -15.39
N ASP A 246 -2.65 24.25 -14.46
CA ASP A 246 -2.59 24.52 -13.01
C ASP A 246 -1.16 24.52 -12.42
N VAL A 247 -0.13 24.27 -13.23
CA VAL A 247 1.19 23.87 -12.72
C VAL A 247 2.33 24.73 -13.26
N GLU A 248 2.56 25.83 -12.55
CA GLU A 248 3.91 26.36 -12.30
C GLU A 248 4.77 25.39 -11.42
N ALA A 249 4.23 24.25 -10.98
CA ALA A 249 4.83 23.28 -10.03
C ALA A 249 5.47 22.01 -10.63
N LEU A 250 5.72 21.95 -11.95
CA LEU A 250 6.54 20.89 -12.58
C LEU A 250 8.04 21.23 -12.52
N ASP A 251 8.39 22.50 -12.30
CA ASP A 251 9.75 22.94 -11.98
C ASP A 251 10.03 22.63 -10.49
N GLY A 252 10.47 21.40 -10.21
CA GLY A 252 10.93 21.03 -8.87
C GLY A 252 10.69 19.58 -8.43
N ASP A 253 9.91 18.78 -9.16
CA ASP A 253 9.76 17.34 -8.86
C ASP A 253 10.99 16.57 -9.34
N GLU A 254 11.87 16.21 -8.40
CA GLU A 254 13.06 15.40 -8.68
C GLU A 254 12.75 13.91 -8.93
N GLY A 255 11.49 13.50 -8.76
CA GLY A 255 11.04 12.11 -8.88
C GLY A 255 11.50 11.22 -7.72
N TRP A 256 11.88 11.83 -6.58
CA TRP A 256 12.21 11.14 -5.34
C TRP A 256 11.93 12.05 -4.13
N MET A 257 11.69 11.46 -2.96
CA MET A 257 11.51 12.19 -1.70
C MET A 257 12.01 11.36 -0.50
N ARG A 258 12.22 12.01 0.64
CA ARG A 258 12.48 11.31 1.91
C ARG A 258 11.17 10.91 2.56
N ILE A 259 11.07 9.68 3.03
CA ILE A 259 9.97 9.18 3.86
C ILE A 259 10.52 8.74 5.20
N ALA A 260 9.79 9.00 6.29
CA ALA A 260 10.13 8.47 7.59
C ALA A 260 10.20 6.94 7.56
N GLU A 261 11.06 6.35 8.37
CA GLU A 261 11.36 4.93 8.33
C GLU A 261 10.11 4.05 8.54
N HIS A 262 9.20 4.44 9.44
CA HIS A 262 7.96 3.69 9.66
C HIS A 262 7.01 3.72 8.44
N LEU A 263 7.21 4.64 7.51
CA LEU A 263 6.47 4.67 6.23
C LEU A 263 6.97 3.64 5.23
N VAL A 264 8.02 2.89 5.52
CA VAL A 264 8.41 1.76 4.66
C VAL A 264 7.36 0.64 4.74
N GLY A 265 6.55 0.60 5.79
CA GLY A 265 5.55 -0.44 6.05
C GLY A 265 4.31 -0.44 5.13
N PRO A 266 3.31 -1.27 5.48
CA PRO A 266 2.11 -1.50 4.66
C PRO A 266 1.26 -0.25 4.43
N ASP A 267 1.18 0.67 5.40
CA ASP A 267 0.32 1.85 5.29
C ASP A 267 0.67 2.72 4.08
N PHE A 268 1.96 3.01 3.89
CA PHE A 268 2.38 3.86 2.79
C PHE A 268 2.37 3.12 1.45
N TYR A 269 2.57 1.80 1.48
CA TYR A 269 2.37 0.96 0.31
C TYR A 269 0.92 1.04 -0.20
N ASP A 270 -0.05 0.93 0.71
CA ASP A 270 -1.47 1.11 0.41
C ASP A 270 -1.78 2.53 -0.11
N ALA A 271 -1.34 3.57 0.60
CA ALA A 271 -1.68 4.93 0.18
C ALA A 271 -1.06 5.37 -1.15
N LEU A 272 0.14 4.87 -1.50
CA LEU A 272 0.66 5.08 -2.84
C LEU A 272 -0.21 4.37 -3.88
N GLY A 273 -0.80 3.23 -3.57
CA GLY A 273 -1.74 2.54 -4.46
C GLY A 273 -1.13 2.20 -5.83
N SER A 274 -1.96 1.63 -6.71
CA SER A 274 -1.54 1.26 -8.07
C SER A 274 -1.56 2.41 -9.09
N LEU A 275 -1.78 3.64 -8.61
CA LEU A 275 -2.08 4.79 -9.45
C LEU A 275 -0.96 5.84 -9.35
N PRO A 276 -0.28 6.19 -10.47
CA PRO A 276 0.86 7.11 -10.51
C PRO A 276 0.66 8.44 -9.76
N GLN A 277 -0.56 8.97 -9.86
CA GLN A 277 -0.94 10.27 -9.34
C GLN A 277 -0.98 10.34 -7.81
N ASN A 278 -1.07 9.19 -7.13
CA ASN A 278 -1.07 9.14 -5.68
C ASN A 278 0.26 9.61 -5.10
N TRP A 279 1.33 9.68 -5.90
CA TRP A 279 2.61 10.30 -5.52
C TRP A 279 2.46 11.78 -5.11
N TYR A 280 1.72 12.58 -5.89
CA TYR A 280 1.77 14.04 -5.79
C TYR A 280 1.23 14.61 -4.47
N PRO A 281 0.15 14.08 -3.86
CA PRO A 281 -0.29 14.50 -2.54
C PRO A 281 0.76 14.33 -1.43
N PHE A 282 1.64 13.34 -1.57
CA PHE A 282 2.68 13.03 -0.60
C PHE A 282 4.01 13.71 -0.90
N TYR A 283 4.20 14.21 -2.13
CA TYR A 283 5.47 14.76 -2.55
C TYR A 283 5.97 15.86 -1.60
N ARG A 284 7.23 15.68 -1.19
CA ARG A 284 8.01 16.65 -0.44
C ARG A 284 9.34 16.81 -1.15
N MET A 285 9.62 18.04 -1.57
CA MET A 285 10.92 18.37 -2.15
C MET A 285 12.02 18.09 -1.10
N PRO A 286 13.02 17.27 -1.43
CA PRO A 286 14.18 17.07 -0.56
C PRO A 286 14.84 18.40 -0.17
N PRO A 287 15.35 18.56 1.06
CA PRO A 287 15.54 17.54 2.10
C PRO A 287 14.32 17.33 3.02
N GLY A 288 13.13 17.83 2.65
CA GLY A 288 11.92 17.60 3.45
C GLY A 288 11.59 16.11 3.60
N VAL A 289 11.23 15.69 4.81
CA VAL A 289 10.84 14.32 5.13
C VAL A 289 9.32 14.24 5.23
N LEU A 290 8.71 13.27 4.55
CA LEU A 290 7.32 12.89 4.74
C LEU A 290 7.18 12.06 6.02
N ASP A 291 6.25 12.47 6.89
CA ASP A 291 5.91 11.84 8.16
C ASP A 291 4.39 12.09 8.35
N TRP A 292 3.58 11.06 8.63
CA TRP A 292 2.10 11.13 8.55
C TRP A 292 1.34 10.54 9.75
#